data_AF-A0A964KXJ7-F1
#
_entry.id   AF-A0A964KXJ7-F1
#
_cell.length_a   1.000
_cell.length_b   1.000
_cell.length_c   1.000
_cell.angle_alpha   90.00
_cell.angle_beta   90.00
_cell.angle_gamma   90.00
#
_symmetry.space_group_name_H-M   'P 1'
#
loop_
_entity.id
_entity.type
_entity.pdbx_description
1 polymer ?
#
loop_
_entity_poly.entity_id
_entity_poly.type
_entity_poly.pdbx_seq_one_letter_code
_entity_poly.pdbx_strand_id
1 'polypeptide(L)'
;MAELACRYPGVHGLRIDWPEYPPYDLRSALFDFSLHGQQALRQQGVEPLAYGRLVMAQWTAWRTAAQAAAPQGASAVRASLREAGWDAFFGAHGDGQPLWASKRASVAALLRAYRAALDTVPGPRRSLQPQVFPGPWSQWSGFAWDALADTADAVGLKLYTMHWPMMARYWARDLVGPAPGPALDAVTAAMADFLGCCDTAAVDGARQHYPTPDQPHPVGAQAQRNKLQQAQALAGSVPVITYAHSYGPLADVQARFALAVQASQQPGASARVWINRYGYLSDAKLAALGAVVQAARQ
;
A
#
# COMPACT_ATOMS: atom_id res chain seq x y z
N MET A 1 11.47 2.36 -21.27
CA MET A 1 11.72 0.93 -20.96
C MET A 1 12.57 0.26 -22.03
N ALA A 2 12.18 0.30 -23.31
CA ALA A 2 12.95 -0.26 -24.43
C ALA A 2 14.44 0.13 -24.39
N GLU A 3 14.72 1.43 -24.31
CA GLU A 3 16.10 1.94 -24.28
C GLU A 3 16.94 1.37 -23.12
N LEU A 4 16.36 1.27 -21.91
CA LEU A 4 17.05 0.67 -20.78
C LEU A 4 17.35 -0.81 -21.03
N ALA A 5 16.41 -1.57 -21.58
CA ALA A 5 16.63 -2.97 -21.90
C ALA A 5 17.68 -3.17 -23.02
N CYS A 6 17.74 -2.26 -24.00
CA CYS A 6 18.77 -2.28 -25.05
C CYS A 6 20.17 -1.93 -24.49
N ARG A 7 20.26 -0.92 -23.61
CA ARG A 7 21.53 -0.51 -23.00
C ARG A 7 22.08 -1.55 -22.02
N TYR A 8 21.21 -2.35 -21.42
CA TYR A 8 21.58 -3.37 -20.43
C TYR A 8 21.10 -4.77 -20.86
N PRO A 9 21.67 -5.37 -21.92
CA PRO A 9 21.17 -6.61 -22.51
C PRO A 9 21.23 -7.83 -21.57
N GLY A 10 22.09 -7.80 -20.54
CA GLY A 10 22.18 -8.82 -19.50
C GLY A 10 21.09 -8.74 -18.42
N VAL A 11 20.27 -7.68 -18.40
CA VAL A 11 19.17 -7.53 -17.44
C VAL A 11 17.98 -8.39 -17.87
N HIS A 12 17.59 -9.35 -17.03
CA HIS A 12 16.50 -10.29 -17.33
C HIS A 12 15.11 -9.69 -17.12
N GLY A 13 14.99 -8.59 -16.38
CA GLY A 13 13.71 -7.95 -16.11
C GLY A 13 13.85 -6.63 -15.38
N LEU A 14 12.76 -5.89 -15.38
CA LEU A 14 12.64 -4.58 -14.77
C LEU A 14 11.59 -4.62 -13.68
N ARG A 15 11.96 -4.08 -12.53
CA ARG A 15 11.07 -3.89 -11.40
C ARG A 15 10.65 -2.42 -11.34
N ILE A 16 9.35 -2.17 -11.32
CA ILE A 16 8.81 -0.81 -11.20
C ILE A 16 8.49 -0.57 -9.74
N ASP A 17 9.22 0.33 -9.09
CA ASP A 17 9.01 0.57 -7.65
C ASP A 17 7.67 1.22 -7.37
N TRP A 18 7.23 2.17 -8.20
CA TRP A 18 6.02 2.93 -7.93
C TRP A 18 5.22 3.24 -9.20
N PRO A 19 4.32 2.32 -9.61
CA PRO A 19 3.40 2.54 -10.71
C PRO A 19 2.09 3.23 -10.27
N GLU A 20 1.76 3.23 -8.98
CA GLU A 20 0.51 3.75 -8.40
C GLU A 20 0.65 5.17 -7.83
N TYR A 21 -0.48 5.83 -7.56
CA TYR A 21 -0.49 7.13 -6.88
C TYR A 21 -0.06 7.00 -5.41
N PRO A 22 0.68 7.97 -4.83
CA PRO A 22 1.10 7.92 -3.43
C PRO A 22 -0.10 7.86 -2.45
N PRO A 23 -0.22 6.83 -1.60
CA PRO A 23 -1.31 6.74 -0.62
C PRO A 23 -0.91 7.21 0.79
N TYR A 24 0.22 7.92 0.94
CA TYR A 24 0.86 8.18 2.24
C TYR A 24 0.01 9.02 3.20
N ASP A 25 -0.73 9.99 2.69
CA ASP A 25 -1.66 10.80 3.44
C ASP A 25 -3.04 10.81 2.79
N LEU A 26 -4.05 11.20 3.56
CA LEU A 26 -5.44 11.14 3.13
C LEU A 26 -5.68 12.10 1.95
N ARG A 27 -5.06 13.29 1.96
CA ARG A 27 -5.14 14.22 0.83
C ARG A 27 -4.59 13.64 -0.47
N SER A 28 -3.45 12.96 -0.42
CA SER A 28 -2.84 12.32 -1.60
C SER A 28 -3.72 11.21 -2.16
N ALA A 29 -4.42 10.47 -1.27
CA ALA A 29 -5.45 9.54 -1.71
C ALA A 29 -6.64 10.28 -2.37
N LEU A 30 -7.11 11.39 -1.80
CA LEU A 30 -8.28 12.13 -2.30
C LEU A 30 -7.99 13.08 -3.48
N PHE A 31 -6.75 13.18 -3.92
CA PHE A 31 -6.33 14.16 -4.91
C PHE A 31 -5.80 13.52 -6.19
N ASP A 32 -6.28 14.02 -7.33
CA ASP A 32 -5.51 14.40 -8.52
C ASP A 32 -6.42 15.27 -9.39
N PHE A 33 -6.45 16.57 -9.11
CA PHE A 33 -7.24 17.54 -9.89
C PHE A 33 -6.34 18.41 -10.79
N SER A 34 -5.15 17.91 -11.11
CA SER A 34 -4.29 18.47 -12.15
C SER A 34 -4.99 18.42 -13.52
N LEU A 35 -4.47 19.11 -14.54
CA LEU A 35 -5.04 19.02 -15.89
C LEU A 35 -5.13 17.57 -16.41
N HIS A 36 -4.12 16.76 -16.10
CA HIS A 36 -4.09 15.34 -16.46
C HIS A 36 -5.10 14.52 -15.64
N GLY A 37 -5.18 14.74 -14.32
CA GLY A 37 -6.15 14.07 -13.46
C GLY A 37 -7.60 14.39 -13.82
N GLN A 38 -7.88 15.66 -14.16
CA GLN A 38 -9.18 16.08 -14.68
C GLN A 38 -9.53 15.40 -16.01
N GLN A 39 -8.55 15.27 -16.92
CA GLN A 39 -8.75 14.52 -18.16
C GLN A 39 -9.04 13.04 -17.90
N ALA A 40 -8.31 12.41 -16.98
CA ALA A 40 -8.53 11.01 -16.60
C ALA A 40 -9.93 10.82 -15.98
N LEU A 41 -10.41 11.74 -15.13
CA LEU A 41 -11.78 11.72 -14.59
C LEU A 41 -12.84 11.88 -15.70
N ARG A 42 -12.63 12.80 -16.66
CA ARG A 42 -13.54 12.95 -17.80
C ARG A 42 -13.62 11.68 -18.65
N GLN A 43 -12.52 10.96 -18.81
CA GLN A 43 -12.51 9.66 -19.49
C GLN A 43 -13.30 8.57 -18.74
N GLN A 44 -13.52 8.74 -17.43
CA GLN A 44 -14.43 7.90 -16.64
C GLN A 44 -15.88 8.43 -16.64
N GLY A 45 -16.20 9.45 -17.45
CA GLY A 45 -17.53 10.04 -17.54
C GLY A 45 -17.86 11.01 -16.39
N VAL A 46 -16.86 11.49 -15.65
CA VAL A 46 -17.07 12.34 -14.47
C VAL A 46 -16.65 13.79 -14.73
N GLU A 47 -17.51 14.73 -14.35
CA GLU A 47 -17.21 16.17 -14.40
C GLU A 47 -16.28 16.55 -13.23
N PRO A 48 -15.02 16.94 -13.50
CA PRO A 48 -14.02 17.06 -12.44
C PRO A 48 -14.29 18.15 -11.40
N LEU A 49 -14.93 19.26 -11.77
CA LEU A 49 -15.19 20.36 -10.83
C LEU A 49 -16.30 20.00 -9.84
N ALA A 50 -17.39 19.39 -10.30
CA ALA A 50 -18.47 18.87 -9.47
C ALA A 50 -17.95 17.78 -8.54
N TYR A 51 -17.14 16.87 -9.08
CA TYR A 51 -16.54 15.82 -8.28
C TYR A 51 -15.56 16.36 -7.23
N GLY A 52 -14.74 17.35 -7.59
CA GLY A 52 -13.88 18.06 -6.64
C GLY A 52 -14.66 18.72 -5.51
N ARG A 53 -15.82 19.34 -5.80
CA ARG A 53 -16.70 19.89 -4.76
C ARG A 53 -17.25 18.81 -3.83
N LEU A 54 -17.63 17.65 -4.36
CA LEU A 54 -18.08 16.51 -3.54
C LEU A 54 -16.97 16.05 -2.59
N VAL A 55 -15.76 15.81 -3.11
CA VAL A 55 -14.61 15.36 -2.29
C VAL A 55 -14.28 16.39 -1.21
N MET A 56 -14.32 17.69 -1.52
CA MET A 56 -14.06 18.76 -0.56
C MET A 56 -15.14 18.86 0.53
N ALA A 57 -16.41 18.68 0.17
CA ALA A 57 -17.51 18.64 1.14
C ALA A 57 -17.35 17.46 2.09
N GLN A 58 -17.05 16.28 1.54
CA GLN A 58 -16.85 15.05 2.30
C GLN A 58 -15.65 15.14 3.24
N TRP A 59 -14.53 15.66 2.75
CA TRP A 59 -13.34 15.96 3.55
C TRP A 59 -13.66 16.88 4.72
N THR A 60 -14.42 17.95 4.48
CA THR A 60 -14.84 18.90 5.53
C THR A 60 -15.70 18.21 6.59
N ALA A 61 -16.65 17.35 6.17
CA ALA A 61 -17.47 16.57 7.08
C ALA A 61 -16.62 15.65 7.98
N TRP A 62 -15.65 14.93 7.41
CA TRP A 62 -14.76 14.05 8.18
C TRP A 62 -13.87 14.81 9.16
N ARG A 63 -13.38 15.98 8.78
CA ARG A 63 -12.59 16.82 9.69
C ARG A 63 -13.42 17.24 10.89
N THR A 64 -14.62 17.77 10.66
CA THR A 64 -15.54 18.17 11.73
C THR A 64 -15.88 16.99 12.64
N ALA A 65 -16.23 15.84 12.06
CA ALA A 65 -16.55 14.60 12.79
C ALA A 65 -15.38 14.12 13.66
N ALA A 66 -14.19 13.98 13.06
CA ALA A 66 -12.99 13.53 13.76
C ALA A 66 -12.58 14.48 14.89
N GLN A 67 -12.62 15.80 14.65
CA GLN A 67 -12.26 16.80 15.65
C GLN A 67 -13.22 16.80 16.85
N ALA A 68 -14.52 16.70 16.60
CA ALA A 68 -15.53 16.64 17.65
C ALA A 68 -15.46 15.35 18.48
N ALA A 69 -15.15 14.22 17.84
CA ALA A 69 -15.09 12.92 18.49
C ALA A 69 -13.73 12.61 19.15
N ALA A 70 -12.64 13.27 18.75
CA ALA A 70 -11.29 12.97 19.25
C ALA A 70 -11.14 12.97 20.78
N PRO A 71 -11.74 13.90 21.55
CA PRO A 71 -11.68 13.86 23.02
C PRO A 71 -12.32 12.62 23.65
N GLN A 72 -13.19 11.92 22.92
CA GLN A 72 -13.93 10.74 23.37
C GLN A 72 -13.20 9.42 23.01
N GLY A 73 -12.04 9.51 22.36
CA GLY A 73 -11.19 8.38 22.02
C GLY A 73 -11.49 7.71 20.68
N ALA A 74 -10.66 6.71 20.34
CA ALA A 74 -10.63 6.11 19.00
C ALA A 74 -11.96 5.48 18.55
N SER A 75 -12.70 4.84 19.46
CA SER A 75 -13.99 4.23 19.13
C SER A 75 -15.03 5.27 18.72
N ALA A 76 -15.10 6.40 19.42
CA ALA A 76 -16.00 7.50 19.07
C ALA A 76 -15.61 8.14 17.73
N VAL A 77 -14.31 8.31 17.48
CA VAL A 77 -13.81 8.80 16.18
C VAL A 77 -14.24 7.89 15.04
N ARG A 78 -14.12 6.57 15.19
CA ARG A 78 -14.57 5.61 14.17
C ARG A 78 -16.07 5.69 13.91
N ALA A 79 -16.88 5.71 14.97
CA ALA A 79 -18.33 5.83 14.85
C ALA A 79 -18.72 7.12 14.13
N SER A 80 -18.15 8.26 14.55
CA SER A 80 -18.44 9.57 13.97
C SER A 80 -17.99 9.67 12.50
N LEU A 81 -16.85 9.09 12.13
CA LEU A 81 -16.42 9.04 10.73
C LEU A 81 -17.34 8.19 9.86
N ARG A 82 -17.83 7.05 10.38
CA ARG A 82 -18.80 6.20 9.68
C ARG A 82 -20.13 6.91 9.46
N GLU A 83 -20.65 7.58 10.50
CA GLU A 83 -21.86 8.41 10.40
C GLU A 83 -21.66 9.55 9.39
N ALA A 84 -20.46 10.11 9.31
CA ALA A 84 -20.07 11.09 8.30
C ALA A 84 -19.77 10.47 6.92
N GLY A 85 -20.13 9.22 6.65
CA GLY A 85 -20.05 8.61 5.31
C GLY A 85 -18.69 8.02 4.93
N TRP A 86 -17.79 7.75 5.88
CA TRP A 86 -16.47 7.16 5.58
C TRP A 86 -16.56 5.85 4.79
N ASP A 87 -17.35 4.89 5.27
CA ASP A 87 -17.51 3.59 4.62
C ASP A 87 -18.24 3.72 3.26
N ALA A 88 -19.19 4.66 3.17
CA ALA A 88 -19.91 4.96 1.93
C ALA A 88 -18.99 5.57 0.86
N PHE A 89 -17.95 6.31 1.24
CA PHE A 89 -17.00 6.89 0.29
C PHE A 89 -15.94 5.88 -0.16
N PHE A 90 -15.34 5.16 0.80
CA PHE A 90 -14.20 4.25 0.53
C PHE A 90 -14.61 2.83 0.12
N GLY A 91 -15.91 2.50 0.17
CA GLY A 91 -16.45 1.23 -0.29
C GLY A 91 -16.23 0.97 -1.78
N ALA A 92 -16.39 -0.29 -2.20
CA ALA A 92 -16.13 -0.73 -3.59
C ALA A 92 -16.96 0.02 -4.64
N HIS A 93 -18.17 0.45 -4.27
CA HIS A 93 -19.10 1.24 -5.09
C HIS A 93 -19.40 2.60 -4.47
N GLY A 94 -18.49 3.10 -3.63
CA GLY A 94 -18.65 4.34 -2.91
C GLY A 94 -18.39 5.59 -3.74
N ASP A 95 -18.64 6.76 -3.15
CA ASP A 95 -18.43 8.06 -3.80
C ASP A 95 -16.97 8.32 -4.23
N GLY A 96 -16.00 7.61 -3.64
CA GLY A 96 -14.60 7.65 -4.06
C GLY A 96 -14.31 6.89 -5.37
N GLN A 97 -15.23 6.01 -5.82
CA GLN A 97 -15.00 5.09 -6.93
C GLN A 97 -14.53 5.78 -8.22
N PRO A 98 -15.08 6.93 -8.65
CA PRO A 98 -14.60 7.60 -9.85
C PRO A 98 -13.13 8.01 -9.80
N LEU A 99 -12.64 8.46 -8.63
CA LEU A 99 -11.23 8.81 -8.45
C LEU A 99 -10.34 7.57 -8.50
N TRP A 100 -10.76 6.49 -7.86
CA TRP A 100 -10.01 5.23 -7.88
C TRP A 100 -9.96 4.65 -9.30
N ALA A 101 -11.05 4.74 -10.04
CA ALA A 101 -11.14 4.29 -11.43
C ALA A 101 -10.27 5.12 -12.37
N SER A 102 -10.25 6.45 -12.23
CA SER A 102 -9.40 7.31 -13.06
C SER A 102 -7.91 7.04 -12.81
N LYS A 103 -7.50 6.95 -11.54
CA LYS A 103 -6.14 6.56 -11.15
C LYS A 103 -5.78 5.19 -11.73
N ARG A 104 -6.69 4.21 -11.60
CA ARG A 104 -6.52 2.85 -12.15
C ARG A 104 -6.33 2.83 -13.66
N ALA A 105 -7.11 3.61 -14.40
CA ALA A 105 -6.96 3.72 -15.84
C ALA A 105 -5.56 4.25 -16.22
N SER A 106 -5.06 5.27 -15.51
CA SER A 106 -3.72 5.81 -15.71
C SER A 106 -2.62 4.79 -15.40
N VAL A 107 -2.72 4.06 -14.27
CA VAL A 107 -1.77 3.00 -13.91
C VAL A 107 -1.80 1.87 -14.94
N ALA A 108 -2.98 1.42 -15.37
CA ALA A 108 -3.12 0.38 -16.38
C ALA A 108 -2.48 0.80 -17.72
N ALA A 109 -2.71 2.04 -18.15
CA ALA A 109 -2.09 2.59 -19.36
C ALA A 109 -0.56 2.61 -19.26
N LEU A 110 -0.02 3.01 -18.11
CA LEU A 110 1.42 2.99 -17.84
C LEU A 110 2.00 1.57 -17.96
N LEU A 111 1.38 0.58 -17.33
CA LEU A 111 1.84 -0.80 -17.35
C LEU A 111 1.80 -1.40 -18.77
N ARG A 112 0.72 -1.14 -19.53
CA ARG A 112 0.61 -1.57 -20.93
C ARG A 112 1.68 -0.91 -21.80
N ALA A 113 1.94 0.38 -21.62
CA ALA A 113 3.00 1.08 -22.35
C ALA A 113 4.39 0.51 -22.03
N TYR A 114 4.66 0.18 -20.77
CA TYR A 114 5.91 -0.46 -20.36
C TYR A 114 6.07 -1.86 -20.94
N ARG A 115 5.02 -2.68 -20.90
CA ARG A 115 5.01 -4.03 -21.49
C ARG A 115 5.27 -3.96 -23.00
N ALA A 116 4.49 -3.14 -23.71
CA ALA A 116 4.64 -2.95 -25.16
C ALA A 116 6.06 -2.50 -25.52
N ALA A 117 6.62 -1.54 -24.80
CA ALA A 117 7.98 -1.07 -25.03
C ALA A 117 9.06 -2.13 -24.75
N LEU A 118 8.81 -3.10 -23.85
CA LEU A 118 9.75 -4.20 -23.63
C LEU A 118 9.61 -5.30 -24.68
N ASP A 119 8.42 -5.50 -25.24
CA ASP A 119 8.15 -6.51 -26.25
C ASP A 119 8.69 -6.13 -27.64
N THR A 120 9.03 -4.85 -27.87
CA THR A 120 9.73 -4.43 -29.09
C THR A 120 11.24 -4.69 -29.06
N VAL A 121 11.80 -5.06 -27.90
CA VAL A 121 13.24 -5.29 -27.74
C VAL A 121 13.58 -6.71 -28.19
N PRO A 122 14.57 -6.91 -29.10
CA PRO A 122 14.93 -8.24 -29.57
C PRO A 122 15.56 -9.10 -28.46
N GLY A 123 15.40 -10.42 -28.59
CA GLY A 123 15.94 -11.41 -27.65
C GLY A 123 14.90 -11.96 -26.67
N PRO A 124 15.33 -12.54 -25.54
CA PRO A 124 14.41 -13.08 -24.53
C PRO A 124 13.48 -12.01 -23.97
N ARG A 125 12.20 -12.35 -23.79
CA ARG A 125 11.20 -11.44 -23.21
C ARG A 125 11.64 -10.97 -21.83
N ARG A 126 11.77 -9.67 -21.65
CA ARG A 126 12.16 -9.07 -20.36
C ARG A 126 11.01 -9.14 -19.39
N SER A 127 11.29 -9.61 -18.17
CA SER A 127 10.28 -9.67 -17.12
C SER A 127 9.88 -8.26 -16.67
N LEU A 128 8.59 -8.01 -16.44
CA LEU A 128 8.08 -6.77 -15.87
C LEU A 128 7.41 -7.06 -14.53
N GLN A 129 7.88 -6.40 -13.46
CA GLN A 129 7.44 -6.66 -12.10
C GLN A 129 7.09 -5.35 -11.37
N PRO A 130 5.84 -4.86 -11.46
CA PRO A 130 5.40 -3.72 -10.67
C PRO A 130 5.37 -4.04 -9.18
N GLN A 131 5.58 -3.03 -8.34
CA GLN A 131 5.37 -3.10 -6.91
C GLN A 131 4.17 -2.24 -6.47
N VAL A 132 3.55 -2.64 -5.37
CA VAL A 132 2.33 -2.01 -4.85
C VAL A 132 2.30 -2.05 -3.33
N PHE A 133 1.75 -1.02 -2.68
CA PHE A 133 1.32 -1.14 -1.29
C PHE A 133 0.19 -2.16 -1.17
N PRO A 134 -0.02 -2.81 -0.01
CA PRO A 134 -1.17 -3.68 0.16
C PRO A 134 -2.48 -2.92 0.28
N GLY A 135 -3.59 -3.66 0.23
CA GLY A 135 -4.90 -3.11 0.55
C GLY A 135 -4.96 -2.59 2.00
N PRO A 136 -5.81 -1.58 2.28
CA PRO A 136 -6.70 -0.93 1.32
C PRO A 136 -5.99 0.13 0.44
N TRP A 137 -4.73 0.47 0.72
CA TRP A 137 -4.02 1.54 0.01
C TRP A 137 -3.94 1.31 -1.49
N SER A 138 -3.66 0.09 -1.96
CA SER A 138 -3.63 -0.24 -3.40
C SER A 138 -4.92 0.08 -4.15
N GLN A 139 -6.06 0.00 -3.46
CA GLN A 139 -7.36 0.29 -4.07
C GLN A 139 -7.49 1.80 -4.33
N TRP A 140 -7.06 2.61 -3.35
CA TRP A 140 -7.22 4.07 -3.37
C TRP A 140 -6.07 4.79 -4.07
N SER A 141 -4.88 4.19 -4.13
CA SER A 141 -3.81 4.62 -5.03
C SER A 141 -4.12 4.34 -6.51
N GLY A 142 -5.20 3.59 -6.78
CA GLY A 142 -5.61 3.20 -8.12
C GLY A 142 -4.66 2.17 -8.75
N PHE A 143 -4.14 1.22 -8.00
CA PHE A 143 -3.38 0.14 -8.64
C PHE A 143 -4.29 -0.72 -9.54
N ALA A 144 -3.79 -1.07 -10.72
CA ALA A 144 -4.52 -1.79 -11.76
C ALA A 144 -4.28 -3.30 -11.67
N TRP A 145 -4.87 -3.95 -10.67
CA TRP A 145 -4.82 -5.40 -10.48
C TRP A 145 -5.32 -6.18 -11.71
N ASP A 146 -6.36 -5.66 -12.36
CA ASP A 146 -6.98 -6.20 -13.57
C ASP A 146 -6.07 -6.15 -14.80
N ALA A 147 -5.10 -5.24 -14.84
CA ALA A 147 -4.14 -5.14 -15.94
C ALA A 147 -2.93 -6.09 -15.78
N LEU A 148 -2.76 -6.76 -14.64
CA LEU A 148 -1.55 -7.52 -14.35
C LEU A 148 -1.38 -8.72 -15.29
N ALA A 149 -2.44 -9.48 -15.56
CA ALA A 149 -2.36 -10.70 -16.37
C ALA A 149 -1.78 -10.43 -17.78
N ASP A 150 -2.07 -9.26 -18.33
CA ASP A 150 -1.62 -8.86 -19.67
C ASP A 150 -0.25 -8.17 -19.67
N THR A 151 0.23 -7.71 -18.50
CA THR A 151 1.37 -6.78 -18.45
C THR A 151 2.54 -7.26 -17.59
N ALA A 152 2.29 -8.04 -16.54
CA ALA A 152 3.26 -8.34 -15.50
C ALA A 152 3.53 -9.84 -15.37
N ASP A 153 4.77 -10.18 -15.05
CA ASP A 153 5.19 -11.57 -14.77
C ASP A 153 5.10 -11.93 -13.30
N ALA A 154 5.07 -10.92 -12.45
CA ALA A 154 4.85 -11.00 -11.02
C ALA A 154 4.53 -9.61 -10.49
N VAL A 155 3.91 -9.53 -9.32
CA VAL A 155 3.68 -8.27 -8.61
C VAL A 155 4.33 -8.32 -7.24
N GLY A 156 5.10 -7.30 -6.90
CA GLY A 156 5.74 -7.17 -5.60
C GLY A 156 4.84 -6.47 -4.59
N LEU A 157 4.48 -7.14 -3.50
CA LEU A 157 3.70 -6.53 -2.42
C LEU A 157 4.63 -5.94 -1.36
N LYS A 158 4.60 -4.62 -1.19
CA LYS A 158 5.43 -3.88 -0.23
C LYS A 158 4.97 -4.14 1.22
N LEU A 159 5.54 -5.14 1.89
CA LEU A 159 5.40 -5.33 3.34
C LEU A 159 6.28 -4.37 4.14
N TYR A 160 6.22 -3.08 3.77
CA TYR A 160 6.95 -2.00 4.42
C TYR A 160 6.21 -1.56 5.68
N THR A 161 6.22 -2.43 6.68
CA THR A 161 5.46 -2.31 7.91
C THR A 161 5.92 -1.16 8.82
N MET A 162 7.02 -0.49 8.50
CA MET A 162 7.40 0.80 9.09
C MET A 162 6.54 1.96 8.58
N HIS A 163 6.08 1.90 7.32
CA HIS A 163 5.30 2.97 6.71
C HIS A 163 3.84 2.94 7.13
N TRP A 164 3.27 1.76 7.33
CA TRP A 164 1.85 1.60 7.66
C TRP A 164 1.40 2.40 8.91
N PRO A 165 2.10 2.35 10.06
CA PRO A 165 1.74 3.19 11.22
C PRO A 165 1.94 4.68 10.94
N MET A 166 3.00 5.05 10.21
CA MET A 166 3.23 6.43 9.78
C MET A 166 2.09 6.95 8.89
N MET A 167 1.60 6.14 7.96
CA MET A 167 0.47 6.47 7.09
C MET A 167 -0.80 6.67 7.90
N ALA A 168 -1.12 5.80 8.86
CA ALA A 168 -2.25 5.99 9.77
C ALA A 168 -2.17 7.35 10.50
N ARG A 169 -0.98 7.74 10.97
CA ARG A 169 -0.75 9.03 11.62
C ARG A 169 -0.85 10.21 10.66
N TYR A 170 -0.40 10.07 9.41
CA TYR A 170 -0.54 11.12 8.40
C TYR A 170 -1.98 11.34 7.98
N TRP A 171 -2.77 10.27 7.88
CA TRP A 171 -4.21 10.35 7.65
C TRP A 171 -4.91 11.05 8.82
N ALA A 172 -4.51 10.76 10.06
CA ALA A 172 -5.04 11.44 11.25
C ALA A 172 -4.66 12.93 11.29
N ARG A 173 -3.40 13.28 10.99
CA ARG A 173 -2.93 14.67 10.87
C ARG A 173 -3.78 15.48 9.89
N ASP A 174 -4.12 14.85 8.78
CA ASP A 174 -4.92 15.43 7.73
C ASP A 174 -6.36 15.74 8.20
N LEU A 175 -6.89 14.97 9.16
CA LEU A 175 -8.20 15.19 9.76
C LEU A 175 -8.18 16.25 10.88
N VAL A 176 -7.27 16.13 11.85
CA VAL A 176 -7.29 16.93 13.09
C VAL A 176 -6.17 17.96 13.22
N GLY A 177 -5.20 17.98 12.31
CA GLY A 177 -4.03 18.86 12.34
C GLY A 177 -2.76 18.18 12.86
N PRO A 178 -1.58 18.83 12.72
CA PRO A 178 -0.29 18.22 13.03
C PRO A 178 0.13 18.32 14.51
N ALA A 179 -0.64 19.03 15.33
CA ALA A 179 -0.30 19.21 16.74
C ALA A 179 -0.28 17.84 17.46
N PRO A 180 0.85 17.44 18.08
CA PRO A 180 0.90 16.21 18.85
C PRO A 180 -0.02 16.32 20.07
N GLY A 181 -0.62 15.20 20.48
CA GLY A 181 -1.44 15.12 21.67
C GLY A 181 -2.56 14.10 21.56
N PRO A 182 -3.39 13.99 22.62
CA PRO A 182 -4.40 12.94 22.74
C PRO A 182 -5.39 12.89 21.56
N ALA A 183 -5.73 14.04 20.99
CA ALA A 183 -6.63 14.10 19.84
C ALA A 183 -6.02 13.42 18.59
N LEU A 184 -4.77 13.74 18.26
CA LEU A 184 -4.06 13.12 17.15
C LEU A 184 -3.88 11.62 17.38
N ASP A 185 -3.56 11.21 18.60
CA ASP A 185 -3.36 9.80 18.94
C ASP A 185 -4.68 9.00 18.86
N ALA A 186 -5.80 9.56 19.34
CA ALA A 186 -7.12 8.95 19.21
C ALA A 186 -7.52 8.74 17.74
N VAL A 187 -7.32 9.75 16.89
CA VAL A 187 -7.62 9.63 15.46
C VAL A 187 -6.64 8.70 14.76
N THR A 188 -5.37 8.67 15.16
CA THR A 188 -4.37 7.75 14.62
C THR A 188 -4.73 6.30 14.91
N ALA A 189 -5.18 6.00 16.14
CA ALA A 189 -5.66 4.67 16.51
C ALA A 189 -6.87 4.25 15.67
N ALA A 190 -7.82 5.16 15.45
CA ALA A 190 -8.96 4.93 14.56
C ALA A 190 -8.53 4.64 13.11
N MET A 191 -7.58 5.40 12.57
CA MET A 191 -7.03 5.19 11.22
C MET A 191 -6.28 3.87 11.10
N ALA A 192 -5.46 3.52 12.09
CA ALA A 192 -4.72 2.26 12.08
C ALA A 192 -5.65 1.02 12.03
N ASP A 193 -6.83 1.12 12.63
CA ASP A 193 -7.88 0.11 12.51
C ASP A 193 -8.53 0.11 11.11
N PHE A 194 -9.00 1.26 10.60
CA PHE A 194 -9.57 1.34 9.24
C PHE A 194 -8.62 0.84 8.15
N LEU A 195 -7.32 1.06 8.33
CA LEU A 195 -6.28 0.66 7.40
C LEU A 195 -5.80 -0.79 7.62
N GLY A 196 -6.28 -1.46 8.66
CA GLY A 196 -5.93 -2.84 9.01
C GLY A 196 -4.45 -3.01 9.32
N CYS A 197 -3.87 -2.11 10.13
CA CYS A 197 -2.44 -2.15 10.49
C CYS A 197 -2.15 -3.07 11.69
N CYS A 198 -3.10 -3.24 12.60
CA CYS A 198 -2.89 -3.89 13.90
C CYS A 198 -3.82 -5.09 14.08
N ASP A 199 -3.38 -6.08 14.87
CA ASP A 199 -4.20 -7.25 15.24
C ASP A 199 -5.09 -6.99 16.47
N THR A 200 -4.78 -5.93 17.22
CA THR A 200 -5.44 -5.61 18.49
C THR A 200 -6.57 -4.59 18.29
N ALA A 201 -7.71 -4.84 18.93
CA ALA A 201 -8.86 -3.92 18.89
C ALA A 201 -8.60 -2.56 19.57
N ALA A 202 -7.68 -2.50 20.54
CA ALA A 202 -7.30 -1.28 21.25
C ALA A 202 -5.90 -0.81 20.80
N VAL A 203 -5.84 -0.13 19.67
CA VAL A 203 -4.58 0.41 19.13
C VAL A 203 -4.12 1.61 19.96
N ASP A 204 -2.88 1.58 20.42
CA ASP A 204 -2.22 2.76 20.99
C ASP A 204 -1.72 3.67 19.86
N GLY A 205 -2.45 4.77 19.63
CA GLY A 205 -2.17 5.73 18.58
C GLY A 205 -0.85 6.49 18.73
N ALA A 206 -0.35 6.66 19.96
CA ALA A 206 0.95 7.32 20.19
C ALA A 206 2.11 6.44 19.69
N ARG A 207 1.93 5.12 19.70
CA ARG A 207 2.88 4.14 19.17
C ARG A 207 2.81 3.95 17.66
N GLN A 208 1.80 4.51 16.99
CA GLN A 208 1.67 4.46 15.53
C GLN A 208 2.49 5.58 14.89
N HIS A 209 3.79 5.38 14.80
CA HIS A 209 4.72 6.26 14.10
C HIS A 209 5.72 5.42 13.29
N TYR A 210 6.56 6.08 12.49
CA TYR A 210 7.67 5.39 11.83
C TYR A 210 8.67 4.94 12.91
N PRO A 211 8.86 3.62 13.15
CA PRO A 211 9.71 3.14 14.23
C PRO A 211 11.17 3.56 14.01
N THR A 212 11.96 3.68 15.08
CA THR A 212 13.42 3.79 14.97
C THR A 212 14.04 2.44 14.57
N PRO A 213 15.31 2.39 14.13
CA PRO A 213 15.92 1.14 13.66
C PRO A 213 16.01 0.02 14.72
N ASP A 214 15.98 0.40 15.99
CA ASP A 214 16.05 -0.45 17.18
C ASP A 214 14.68 -0.76 17.78
N GLN A 215 13.59 -0.26 17.19
CA GLN A 215 12.23 -0.54 17.63
C GLN A 215 11.55 -1.59 16.73
N PRO A 216 10.83 -2.57 17.33
CA PRO A 216 10.01 -3.48 16.55
C PRO A 216 8.87 -2.74 15.87
N HIS A 217 8.39 -3.29 14.77
CA HIS A 217 7.34 -2.66 13.99
C HIS A 217 5.98 -2.83 14.70
N PRO A 218 5.16 -1.77 14.85
CA PRO A 218 3.89 -1.84 15.57
C PRO A 218 2.76 -2.41 14.69
N VAL A 219 3.07 -3.39 13.83
CA VAL A 219 2.15 -3.98 12.86
C VAL A 219 1.90 -5.45 13.21
N GLY A 220 0.63 -5.83 13.17
CA GLY A 220 0.19 -7.19 13.48
C GLY A 220 0.69 -8.24 12.49
N ALA A 221 0.90 -9.46 12.98
CA ALA A 221 1.22 -10.60 12.12
C ALA A 221 -0.02 -11.01 11.31
N GLN A 222 -1.21 -11.01 11.91
CA GLN A 222 -2.43 -11.36 11.19
C GLN A 222 -2.78 -10.31 10.14
N ALA A 223 -2.60 -9.02 10.44
CA ALA A 223 -2.73 -7.92 9.49
C ALA A 223 -1.86 -8.11 8.24
N GLN A 224 -0.59 -8.51 8.41
CA GLN A 224 0.30 -8.82 7.30
C GLN A 224 -0.18 -10.03 6.47
N ARG A 225 -0.64 -11.11 7.13
CA ARG A 225 -1.20 -12.28 6.42
C ARG A 225 -2.44 -11.92 5.62
N ASN A 226 -3.37 -11.18 6.21
CA ASN A 226 -4.60 -10.74 5.55
C ASN A 226 -4.29 -9.91 4.29
N LYS A 227 -3.32 -9.00 4.39
CA LYS A 227 -2.87 -8.17 3.25
C LYS A 227 -2.23 -8.97 2.13
N LEU A 228 -1.44 -10.00 2.47
CA LEU A 228 -0.86 -10.93 1.49
C LEU A 228 -1.93 -11.76 0.79
N GLN A 229 -2.86 -12.34 1.56
CA GLN A 229 -3.96 -13.13 1.03
C GLN A 229 -4.86 -12.30 0.11
N GLN A 230 -5.19 -11.07 0.52
CA GLN A 230 -5.94 -10.14 -0.32
C GLN A 230 -5.20 -9.84 -1.63
N ALA A 231 -3.90 -9.57 -1.58
CA ALA A 231 -3.10 -9.31 -2.78
C ALA A 231 -3.04 -10.53 -3.71
N GLN A 232 -2.90 -11.75 -3.18
CA GLN A 232 -2.92 -12.99 -3.95
C GLN A 232 -4.27 -13.20 -4.64
N ALA A 233 -5.37 -12.95 -3.93
CA ALA A 233 -6.71 -13.01 -4.52
C ALA A 233 -6.91 -11.98 -5.64
N LEU A 234 -6.43 -10.75 -5.45
CA LEU A 234 -6.55 -9.68 -6.45
C LEU A 234 -5.63 -9.88 -7.67
N ALA A 235 -4.46 -10.48 -7.49
CA ALA A 235 -3.51 -10.73 -8.58
C ALA A 235 -3.92 -11.90 -9.50
N GLY A 236 -4.87 -12.74 -9.06
CA GLY A 236 -5.33 -13.89 -9.82
C GLY A 236 -4.20 -14.87 -10.13
N SER A 237 -3.91 -15.07 -11.41
CA SER A 237 -2.84 -15.96 -11.86
C SER A 237 -1.43 -15.34 -11.79
N VAL A 238 -1.33 -14.03 -11.57
CA VAL A 238 -0.04 -13.34 -11.54
C VAL A 238 0.64 -13.57 -10.18
N PRO A 239 1.85 -14.18 -10.14
CA PRO A 239 2.47 -14.53 -8.87
C PRO A 239 2.81 -13.31 -8.01
N VAL A 240 2.44 -13.36 -6.73
CA VAL A 240 2.81 -12.32 -5.75
C VAL A 240 4.19 -12.61 -5.15
N ILE A 241 5.09 -11.63 -5.24
CA ILE A 241 6.38 -11.62 -4.54
C ILE A 241 6.22 -10.82 -3.25
N THR A 242 6.53 -11.45 -2.13
CA THR A 242 6.54 -10.72 -0.86
C THR A 242 7.79 -9.86 -0.75
N TYR A 243 7.62 -8.55 -0.59
CA TYR A 243 8.73 -7.61 -0.37
C TYR A 243 8.88 -7.29 1.11
N ALA A 244 9.74 -8.06 1.78
CA ALA A 244 10.17 -7.79 3.15
C ALA A 244 11.25 -6.70 3.18
N HIS A 245 11.58 -6.23 4.38
CA HIS A 245 12.69 -5.30 4.60
C HIS A 245 13.47 -5.67 5.87
N SER A 246 14.74 -5.26 5.90
CA SER A 246 15.65 -5.52 7.04
C SER A 246 15.75 -4.37 8.04
N TYR A 247 14.98 -3.29 7.87
CA TYR A 247 14.79 -2.27 8.92
C TYR A 247 14.14 -2.89 10.18
N GLY A 248 14.59 -2.50 11.37
CA GLY A 248 14.12 -3.01 12.67
C GLY A 248 15.12 -3.96 13.38
N PRO A 249 14.86 -4.33 14.64
CA PRO A 249 15.64 -5.29 15.41
C PRO A 249 15.73 -6.68 14.77
N LEU A 250 16.75 -7.45 15.13
CA LEU A 250 16.96 -8.81 14.60
C LEU A 250 15.72 -9.71 14.74
N ALA A 251 15.17 -9.81 15.95
CA ALA A 251 14.02 -10.68 16.22
C ALA A 251 12.77 -10.27 15.41
N ASP A 252 12.50 -8.97 15.30
CA ASP A 252 11.39 -8.42 14.53
C ASP A 252 11.57 -8.70 13.02
N VAL A 253 12.77 -8.47 12.49
CA VAL A 253 13.11 -8.77 11.09
C VAL A 253 12.95 -10.25 10.79
N GLN A 254 13.44 -11.13 11.67
CA GLN A 254 13.32 -12.58 11.51
C GLN A 254 11.84 -13.02 11.52
N ALA A 255 11.03 -12.51 12.44
CA ALA A 255 9.61 -12.84 12.54
C ALA A 255 8.83 -12.42 11.28
N ARG A 256 9.03 -11.18 10.82
CA ARG A 256 8.37 -10.69 9.58
C ARG A 256 8.85 -11.43 8.34
N PHE A 257 10.13 -11.80 8.28
CA PHE A 257 10.65 -12.59 7.16
C PHE A 257 10.12 -14.01 7.17
N ALA A 258 9.97 -14.66 8.33
CA ALA A 258 9.34 -15.97 8.44
C ALA A 258 7.90 -15.95 7.92
N LEU A 259 7.13 -14.90 8.24
CA LEU A 259 5.80 -14.70 7.69
C LEU A 259 5.84 -14.55 6.16
N ALA A 260 6.77 -13.77 5.63
CA ALA A 260 6.94 -13.60 4.18
C ALA A 260 7.27 -14.93 3.48
N VAL A 261 8.13 -15.76 4.07
CA VAL A 261 8.47 -17.10 3.57
C VAL A 261 7.24 -18.01 3.59
N GLN A 262 6.51 -18.06 4.71
CA GLN A 262 5.28 -18.84 4.82
C GLN A 262 4.24 -18.43 3.76
N ALA A 263 4.05 -17.13 3.56
CA ALA A 263 3.14 -16.60 2.53
C ALA A 263 3.61 -16.95 1.11
N SER A 264 4.93 -16.99 0.88
CA SER A 264 5.51 -17.34 -0.42
C SER A 264 5.30 -18.81 -0.83
N GLN A 265 4.95 -19.67 0.12
CA GLN A 265 4.67 -21.10 -0.11
C GLN A 265 3.19 -21.40 -0.38
N GLN A 266 2.30 -20.41 -0.21
CA GLN A 266 0.88 -20.59 -0.45
C GLN A 266 0.55 -20.63 -1.96
N PRO A 267 -0.54 -21.29 -2.38
CA PRO A 267 -1.02 -21.22 -3.75
C PRO A 267 -1.21 -19.77 -4.24
N GLY A 268 -0.80 -19.48 -5.47
CA GLY A 268 -0.83 -18.11 -6.03
C GLY A 268 0.36 -17.21 -5.65
N ALA A 269 1.25 -17.68 -4.77
CA ALA A 269 2.50 -16.99 -4.49
C ALA A 269 3.60 -17.31 -5.50
N SER A 270 4.64 -16.48 -5.53
CA SER A 270 5.77 -16.63 -6.46
C SER A 270 6.88 -17.59 -6.01
N ALA A 271 6.74 -18.24 -4.85
CA ALA A 271 7.83 -18.97 -4.17
C ALA A 271 9.09 -18.13 -3.88
N ARG A 272 8.99 -16.81 -4.02
CA ARG A 272 10.09 -15.86 -3.83
C ARG A 272 9.74 -14.85 -2.76
N VAL A 273 10.75 -14.52 -1.96
CA VAL A 273 10.74 -13.38 -1.04
C VAL A 273 11.89 -12.46 -1.43
N TRP A 274 11.60 -11.17 -1.53
CA TRP A 274 12.59 -10.15 -1.80
C TRP A 274 12.79 -9.29 -0.56
N ILE A 275 14.04 -8.90 -0.29
CA ILE A 275 14.42 -8.14 0.90
C ILE A 275 14.97 -6.78 0.47
N ASN A 276 14.30 -5.72 0.87
CA ASN A 276 14.88 -4.38 0.82
C ASN A 276 15.90 -4.22 1.97
N ARG A 277 17.17 -4.01 1.62
CA ARG A 277 18.27 -3.93 2.59
C ARG A 277 18.21 -2.67 3.46
N TYR A 278 17.76 -1.56 2.89
CA TYR A 278 17.63 -0.25 3.53
C TYR A 278 18.85 0.22 4.35
N GLY A 279 20.06 -0.34 4.13
CA GLY A 279 21.25 -0.07 4.95
C GLY A 279 21.32 -0.77 6.31
N TYR A 280 20.33 -1.61 6.67
CA TYR A 280 20.22 -2.27 7.99
C TYR A 280 20.35 -3.79 7.93
N LEU A 281 20.82 -4.35 6.83
CA LEU A 281 21.04 -5.79 6.67
C LEU A 281 22.44 -6.17 7.16
N SER A 282 22.52 -6.65 8.41
CA SER A 282 23.76 -7.16 9.01
C SER A 282 23.97 -8.65 8.74
N ASP A 283 25.18 -9.14 8.98
CA ASP A 283 25.51 -10.57 8.88
C ASP A 283 24.66 -11.42 9.83
N ALA A 284 24.42 -10.93 11.04
CA ALA A 284 23.52 -11.60 12.00
C ALA A 284 22.10 -11.75 11.44
N LYS A 285 21.57 -10.73 10.77
CA LYS A 285 20.27 -10.82 10.09
C LYS A 285 20.34 -11.81 8.93
N LEU A 286 21.36 -11.74 8.07
CA LEU A 286 21.53 -12.69 6.97
C LEU A 286 21.56 -14.14 7.45
N ALA A 287 22.29 -14.43 8.53
CA ALA A 287 22.35 -15.76 9.14
C ALA A 287 20.96 -16.21 9.65
N ALA A 288 20.25 -15.34 10.37
CA ALA A 288 18.90 -15.65 10.86
C ALA A 288 17.90 -15.88 9.72
N LEU A 289 17.96 -15.08 8.65
CA LEU A 289 17.10 -15.28 7.47
C LEU A 289 17.45 -16.58 6.74
N GLY A 290 18.73 -16.94 6.66
CA GLY A 290 19.20 -18.21 6.12
C GLY A 290 18.61 -19.41 6.85
N ALA A 291 18.60 -19.37 8.19
CA ALA A 291 17.99 -20.41 9.02
C ALA A 291 16.47 -20.56 8.76
N VAL A 292 15.75 -19.45 8.60
CA VAL A 292 14.31 -19.47 8.24
C VAL A 292 14.08 -20.17 6.90
N VAL A 293 14.90 -19.87 5.88
CA VAL A 293 14.76 -20.52 4.56
C VAL A 293 15.11 -22.00 4.62
N GLN A 294 16.14 -22.38 5.40
CA GLN A 294 16.51 -23.79 5.57
C GLN A 294 15.39 -24.59 6.25
N ALA A 295 14.80 -24.06 7.31
CA ALA A 295 13.70 -24.70 8.02
C ALA A 295 12.46 -24.86 7.12
N ALA A 296 12.18 -23.89 6.25
CA ALA A 296 11.03 -23.92 5.35
C ALA A 296 11.17 -24.92 4.16
N ARG A 297 12.36 -25.51 3.97
CA ARG A 297 12.64 -26.52 2.92
C ARG A 297 12.57 -27.96 3.42
N GLN A 298 12.53 -28.16 4.73
CA GLN A 298 12.37 -29.46 5.39
C GLN A 298 10.88 -29.81 5.46
#